data_AF-A0A963UI16-F1
#
_entry.id   AF-A0A963UI16-F1
#
_cell.length_a   1.000
_cell.length_b   1.000
_cell.length_c   1.000
_cell.angle_alpha   90.00
_cell.angle_beta   90.00
_cell.angle_gamma   90.00
#
_symmetry.space_group_name_H-M   'P 1'
#
loop_
_entity.id
_entity.type
_entity.pdbx_description
1 polymer ?
#
loop_
_entity_poly.entity_id
_entity_poly.type
_entity_poly.pdbx_seq_one_letter_code
_entity_poly.pdbx_strand_id
1 'polypeptide(L)' 'MILCRSEGRCPVTEDASLAAVSRALISVSDKTGLVDFARGLATRGVELLSTGGTAHALREAGLAVRDVSEVTGFPEMMDG' A
#
# COMPACT_ATOMS: atom_id res chain seq x y z
N MET A 1 -10.66 -18.59 33.82
CA MET A 1 -10.90 -19.13 32.47
C MET A 1 -11.71 -18.11 31.69
N ILE A 2 -11.07 -17.00 31.28
CA ILE A 2 -11.62 -16.05 30.32
C ILE A 2 -10.59 -16.05 29.20
N LEU A 3 -11.02 -16.57 28.06
CA LEU A 3 -10.23 -16.82 26.87
C LEU A 3 -9.80 -15.46 26.30
N CYS A 4 -8.53 -15.10 26.49
CA CYS A 4 -7.88 -14.08 25.68
C CYS A 4 -7.91 -14.60 24.24
N ARG A 5 -8.83 -14.06 23.43
CA ARG A 5 -8.96 -14.44 22.01
C ARG A 5 -7.66 -14.10 21.29
N SER A 6 -7.24 -15.07 20.48
CA SER A 6 -5.90 -15.30 19.96
C SER A 6 -5.50 -14.49 18.73
N GLU A 7 -6.06 -13.31 18.48
CA GLU A 7 -5.79 -12.56 17.23
C GLU A 7 -5.64 -11.06 17.52
N GLY A 8 -4.96 -10.72 18.62
CA GLY A 8 -4.84 -9.35 19.11
C GLY A 8 -3.52 -9.10 19.82
N ARG A 9 -2.42 -8.99 19.06
CA ARG A 9 -1.31 -8.12 19.46
C ARG A 9 -0.39 -7.76 18.28
N CYS A 10 -0.02 -6.49 18.23
CA CYS A 10 1.01 -5.90 17.38
C CYS A 10 2.38 -6.53 17.66
N PRO A 11 3.12 -6.99 16.65
CA PRO A 11 4.56 -7.07 16.70
C PRO A 11 5.12 -5.89 15.90
N VAL A 12 5.65 -4.87 16.57
CA VAL A 12 6.78 -4.15 15.98
C VAL A 12 7.92 -5.16 15.97
N THR A 13 8.13 -5.79 14.82
CA THR A 13 9.03 -6.94 14.67
C THR A 13 10.48 -6.49 14.78
N GLU A 14 11.04 -6.52 15.98
CA GLU A 14 12.49 -6.69 16.19
C GLU A 14 12.83 -8.18 16.00
N ASP A 15 12.68 -8.67 14.76
CA ASP A 15 13.33 -9.88 14.27
C ASP A 15 13.20 -9.86 12.74
N ALA A 16 14.31 -9.64 12.03
CA ALA A 16 14.36 -9.50 10.57
C ALA A 16 14.14 -10.84 9.84
N SER A 17 13.15 -11.62 10.27
CA SER A 17 12.54 -12.65 9.45
C SER A 17 11.86 -11.97 8.26
N LEU A 18 12.18 -12.42 7.04
CA LEU A 18 11.67 -11.83 5.80
C LEU A 18 10.14 -12.01 5.74
N ALA A 19 9.40 -10.98 6.15
CA ALA A 19 7.95 -10.96 6.03
C ALA A 19 7.55 -10.76 4.55
N ALA A 20 6.62 -11.59 4.07
CA ALA A 20 6.07 -11.43 2.73
C ALA A 20 5.26 -10.12 2.66
N VAL A 21 5.66 -9.23 1.74
CA VAL A 21 4.94 -7.98 1.49
C VAL A 21 3.70 -8.30 0.67
N SER A 22 2.51 -8.04 1.23
CA SER A 22 1.23 -8.26 0.54
C SER A 22 0.64 -6.99 -0.06
N ARG A 23 0.97 -5.82 0.51
CA ARG A 23 0.44 -4.51 0.11
C ARG A 23 1.53 -3.44 0.17
N ALA A 24 1.50 -2.49 -0.76
CA ALA A 24 2.43 -1.35 -0.80
C ALA A 24 1.67 -0.02 -0.93
N LEU A 25 1.81 0.84 0.07
CA LEU A 25 1.36 2.23 -0.01
C LEU A 25 2.48 3.08 -0.63
N ILE A 26 2.19 3.73 -1.76
CA ILE A 26 3.16 4.53 -2.51
C ILE A 26 2.67 5.98 -2.52
N SER A 27 3.51 6.89 -2.03
CA SER A 27 3.28 8.34 -2.12
C SER A 27 4.62 9.03 -2.33
N VAL A 28 4.85 9.51 -3.56
CA VAL A 28 6.12 10.11 -3.95
C VAL A 28 5.89 11.39 -4.76
N SER A 29 6.69 12.42 -4.48
CA SER A 29 6.65 13.66 -5.25
C SER A 29 7.39 13.48 -6.58
N ASP A 30 8.61 12.92 -6.53
CA ASP A 30 9.40 12.55 -7.69
C ASP A 30 8.93 11.20 -8.24
N LYS A 31 8.60 11.18 -9.54
CA LYS A 31 8.06 10.01 -10.24
C LYS A 31 9.14 9.27 -11.03
N THR A 32 10.40 9.69 -10.92
CA THR A 32 11.53 9.03 -11.56
C THR A 32 11.61 7.56 -11.10
N GLY A 33 11.48 6.62 -12.05
CA GLY A 33 11.52 5.18 -11.78
C GLY A 33 10.29 4.59 -11.08
N LEU A 34 9.25 5.39 -10.79
CA LEU A 34 8.05 4.97 -10.07
C LEU A 34 7.35 3.78 -10.76
N VAL A 35 7.18 3.86 -12.08
CA VAL A 35 6.44 2.86 -12.85
C VAL A 35 7.15 1.51 -12.85
N ASP A 36 8.46 1.49 -13.03
CA ASP A 36 9.25 0.26 -13.04
C ASP A 36 9.25 -0.41 -11.67
N PHE A 37 9.39 0.40 -10.61
CA PHE A 37 9.28 -0.07 -9.23
C PHE A 37 7.91 -0.71 -8.96
N ALA A 38 6.83 -0.01 -9.30
CA ALA A 38 5.47 -0.49 -9.07
C ALA A 38 5.11 -1.72 -9.92
N ARG A 39 5.60 -1.81 -11.16
CA ARG A 39 5.47 -3.03 -11.99
C ARG A 39 6.15 -4.23 -11.34
N GLY A 40 7.33 -4.03 -10.77
CA GLY A 40 8.05 -5.07 -10.04
C GLY A 40 7.28 -5.58 -8.81
N LEU A 41 6.54 -4.69 -8.13
CA LEU A 41 5.67 -5.07 -7.02
C LEU A 41 4.41 -5.81 -7.51
N ALA A 42 3.72 -5.28 -8.51
CA ALA A 42 2.50 -5.87 -9.07
C ALA A 42 2.76 -7.29 -9.63
N THR A 43 3.88 -7.50 -10.30
CA THR A 43 4.29 -8.82 -10.83
C THR A 43 4.48 -9.86 -9.72
N ARG A 44 4.78 -9.42 -8.49
CA ARG A 44 4.91 -10.28 -7.30
C ARG A 44 3.60 -10.46 -6.54
N GLY A 45 2.47 -9.95 -7.08
CA GLY A 45 1.16 -10.04 -6.46
C GLY A 45 0.94 -9.06 -5.30
N VAL A 46 1.75 -8.00 -5.20
CA VAL A 46 1.59 -6.95 -4.20
C VAL A 46 0.47 -6.00 -4.62
N GLU A 47 -0.50 -5.78 -3.74
CA GLU A 47 -1.56 -4.78 -3.94
C GLU A 47 -0.97 -3.37 -3.85
N LEU A 48 -1.19 -2.53 -4.85
CA LEU A 48 -0.72 -1.15 -4.88
C LEU A 48 -1.79 -0.21 -4.33
N LEU A 49 -1.43 0.60 -3.35
CA LEU A 49 -2.28 1.63 -2.76
C LEU A 49 -1.63 2.99 -2.97
N SER A 50 -2.40 3.97 -3.41
CA SER A 50 -1.94 5.35 -3.58
C SER A 50 -3.13 6.30 -3.70
N THR A 51 -2.92 7.58 -3.40
CA THR A 51 -3.84 8.68 -3.71
C THR A 51 -3.16 9.73 -4.61
N GLY A 52 -3.93 10.75 -5.01
CA GLY A 52 -3.44 11.94 -5.70
C GLY A 52 -2.65 11.68 -6.99
N GLY A 53 -1.64 12.51 -7.23
CA GLY A 53 -0.83 12.47 -8.46
C GLY A 53 0.02 11.20 -8.63
N THR A 54 0.34 10.48 -7.55
CA THR A 54 1.05 9.18 -7.62
C THR A 54 0.12 8.11 -8.17
N ALA A 55 -1.12 8.06 -7.66
CA ALA A 55 -2.12 7.10 -8.13
C ALA A 55 -2.45 7.31 -9.60
N HIS A 56 -2.57 8.59 -10.02
CA HIS A 56 -2.78 8.93 -11.42
C HIS A 56 -1.64 8.43 -12.31
N ALA A 57 -0.38 8.72 -11.98
CA ALA A 57 0.77 8.28 -12.77
C ALA A 57 0.87 6.75 -12.92
N LEU A 58 0.52 6.00 -11.87
CA LEU A 58 0.51 4.54 -11.90
C LEU A 58 -0.64 3.99 -12.76
N ARG A 59 -1.83 4.59 -12.69
CA ARG A 59 -2.99 4.21 -13.50
C ARG A 59 -2.75 4.49 -14.99
N GLU A 60 -2.16 5.63 -15.33
CA GLU A 60 -1.74 5.97 -16.71
C GLU A 60 -0.75 4.94 -17.27
N ALA A 61 0.11 4.36 -16.41
CA ALA A 61 1.01 3.28 -16.79
C ALA A 61 0.33 1.90 -16.91
N GLY A 62 -1.00 1.82 -16.73
CA GLY A 62 -1.79 0.59 -16.82
C GLY A 62 -1.73 -0.30 -15.59
N LEU A 63 -1.31 0.21 -14.44
CA LEU A 63 -1.25 -0.56 -13.20
C LEU A 63 -2.57 -0.48 -12.42
N ALA A 64 -2.96 -1.59 -11.81
CA ALA A 64 -4.07 -1.63 -10.87
C ALA A 64 -3.64 -0.96 -9.55
N VAL A 65 -4.32 0.14 -9.20
CA VAL A 65 -4.05 0.92 -7.98
C VAL A 65 -5.35 1.19 -7.26
N ARG A 66 -5.40 0.74 -6.01
CA ARG A 66 -6.51 0.99 -5.09
C ARG A 66 -6.32 2.32 -4.39
N ASP A 67 -7.40 3.07 -4.23
CA ASP A 67 -7.35 4.34 -3.53
C ASP A 67 -7.27 4.12 -2.01
N VAL A 68 -6.55 5.00 -1.29
CA VAL A 68 -6.51 4.91 0.18
C VAL A 68 -7.87 5.27 0.77
N SER A 69 -8.59 6.21 0.15
CA SER A 69 -9.94 6.61 0.58
C SER A 69 -10.94 5.44 0.54
N GLU A 70 -10.81 4.52 -0.43
CA GLU A 70 -11.59 3.28 -0.52
C GLU A 70 -11.27 2.28 0.60
N VAL A 71 -10.11 2.40 1.24
CA VAL A 71 -9.66 1.50 2.32
C VAL A 71 -10.09 2.05 3.67
N THR A 72 -9.99 3.37 3.85
CA THR A 72 -10.27 4.03 5.13
C THR A 72 -11.75 4.34 5.30
N GLY A 73 -12.51 4.46 4.21
CA GLY A 73 -13.91 4.89 4.23
C GLY A 73 -14.10 6.38 4.59
N PHE A 74 -12.99 7.14 4.64
CA PHE A 74 -13.01 8.58 4.85
C PHE A 74 -12.73 9.28 3.52
N PRO A 75 -13.61 10.21 3.08
CA PRO A 75 -13.35 11.01 1.89
C PRO A 75 -12.13 11.91 2.11
N GLU A 76 -11.30 12.09 1.07
CA GLU A 76 -10.20 13.06 1.06
C GLU A 76 -10.74 14.46 1.39
N MET A 77 -10.26 15.07 2.46
CA MET A 77 -10.83 16.31 3.03
C MET A 77 -10.00 17.58 2.74
N MET A 78 -8.81 17.47 2.12
CA MET A 78 -7.88 18.61 1.96
C MET A 78 -7.17 18.69 0.59
N ASP A 79 -7.73 18.11 -0.48
CA ASP A 79 -7.19 18.21 -1.85
C ASP A 79 -5.76 17.62 -1.99
N GLY A 80 -5.54 16.46 -1.36
CA GLY A 80 -4.31 15.65 -1.45
C GLY A 80 -4.47 14.36 -2.24
#